data_AF-A0A2P2JX40-F1
#
_entry.id   AF-A0A2P2JX40-F1
#
_cell.length_a   1.000
_cell.length_b   1.000
_cell.length_c   1.000
_cell.angle_alpha   90.00
_cell.angle_beta   90.00
_cell.angle_gamma   90.00
#
_symmetry.space_group_name_H-M   'P 1'
#
loop_
_entity.id
_entity.type
_entity.pdbx_description
1 polymer ?
#
loop_
_entity_poly.entity_id
_entity_poly.type
_entity_poly.pdbx_seq_one_letter_code
_entity_poly.pdbx_strand_id
1 'polypeptide(L)'
;MNEDLVSGGIYSDLLNQFEIILDSDPLIDEVGFIHPSQFATLNAEAGSSLTTSDSNSLQCIDVANQENASFWVRDHKLGISTHVLLPLYKAAKHAFMSALVQHKVLENPLETSGDKSNLLQFSSSCNSIESKVMRHSRALILLSCDFGTAWNSRKLIVSKQQHMSTFIDELLFSGLVLSYSPKSEQAWCHRRWVIKMIAQKCSALEEIVRKESELVEQIAEV
;
A
#
# COMPACT_ATOMS: atom_id res chain seq x y z
N MET A 1 -13.92 1.99 -29.75
CA MET A 1 -14.93 1.99 -28.67
C MET A 1 -14.94 0.72 -27.83
N ASN A 2 -14.38 -0.41 -28.31
CA ASN A 2 -14.29 -1.66 -27.52
C ASN A 2 -12.94 -1.89 -26.82
N GLU A 3 -11.85 -1.25 -27.26
CA GLU A 3 -10.53 -1.41 -26.63
C GLU A 3 -10.44 -0.77 -25.24
N ASP A 4 -11.14 0.36 -25.01
CA ASP A 4 -11.13 1.04 -23.71
C ASP A 4 -11.86 0.26 -22.61
N LEU A 5 -12.93 -0.47 -22.96
CA LEU A 5 -13.68 -1.32 -22.03
C LEU A 5 -12.91 -2.59 -21.67
N VAL A 6 -12.24 -3.21 -22.65
CA VAL A 6 -11.40 -4.39 -22.42
C VAL A 6 -10.15 -4.01 -21.62
N SER A 7 -9.50 -2.88 -21.94
CA SER A 7 -8.35 -2.43 -21.16
C SER A 7 -8.75 -2.00 -19.74
N GLY A 8 -9.94 -1.40 -19.56
CA GLY A 8 -10.48 -1.07 -18.25
C GLY A 8 -10.65 -2.28 -17.33
N GLY A 9 -11.12 -3.42 -17.87
CA GLY A 9 -11.21 -4.69 -17.14
C GLY A 9 -9.83 -5.22 -16.73
N ILE A 10 -8.89 -5.28 -17.67
CA ILE A 10 -7.53 -5.76 -17.43
C ILE A 10 -6.80 -4.90 -16.38
N TYR A 11 -6.95 -3.57 -16.42
CA TYR A 11 -6.35 -2.67 -15.45
C TYR A 11 -6.95 -2.81 -14.05
N SER A 12 -8.25 -3.09 -13.97
CA SER A 12 -8.90 -3.38 -12.69
C SER A 12 -8.41 -4.69 -12.11
N ASP A 13 -8.24 -5.72 -12.93
CA ASP A 13 -7.74 -7.03 -12.51
C ASP A 13 -6.28 -6.96 -12.03
N LEU A 14 -5.46 -6.16 -12.71
CA LEU A 14 -4.08 -5.90 -12.32
C LEU A 14 -3.97 -5.20 -10.95
N LEU A 15 -4.81 -4.18 -10.70
CA LEU A 15 -4.88 -3.54 -9.39
C LEU A 15 -5.35 -4.51 -8.31
N ASN A 16 -6.38 -5.32 -8.61
CA ASN A 16 -6.90 -6.31 -7.66
C ASN A 16 -5.81 -7.31 -7.26
N GLN A 17 -5.04 -7.83 -8.23
CA GLN A 17 -3.91 -8.72 -7.95
C GLN A 17 -2.85 -8.05 -7.08
N PHE A 18 -2.49 -6.80 -7.39
CA PHE A 18 -1.53 -6.04 -6.59
C PHE A 18 -1.98 -5.87 -5.15
N GLU A 19 -3.24 -5.49 -4.93
CA GLU A 19 -3.80 -5.32 -3.59
C GLU A 19 -3.90 -6.64 -2.84
N ILE A 20 -4.25 -7.75 -3.51
CA ILE A 20 -4.25 -9.08 -2.89
C ILE A 20 -2.86 -9.46 -2.40
N ILE A 21 -1.81 -9.21 -3.20
CA ILE A 21 -0.42 -9.45 -2.80
C ILE A 21 -0.10 -8.66 -1.53
N LEU A 22 -0.40 -7.36 -1.55
CA LEU A 22 -0.16 -6.45 -0.44
C LEU A 22 -0.94 -6.85 0.83
N ASP A 23 -2.16 -7.38 0.70
CA ASP A 23 -2.98 -7.84 1.82
C ASP A 23 -2.53 -9.22 2.34
N SER A 24 -1.95 -10.06 1.47
CA SER A 24 -1.51 -11.42 1.82
C SER A 24 -0.16 -11.46 2.53
N ASP A 25 0.74 -10.52 2.21
CA ASP A 25 2.03 -10.37 2.87
C ASP A 25 2.16 -8.99 3.54
N PRO A 26 1.78 -8.87 4.83
CA PRO A 26 1.90 -7.61 5.56
C PRO A 26 3.35 -7.30 5.97
N LEU A 27 4.28 -8.24 5.80
CA LEU A 27 5.68 -8.10 6.20
C LEU A 27 6.57 -7.54 5.09
N ILE A 28 5.99 -7.20 3.92
CA ILE A 28 6.76 -6.64 2.81
C ILE A 28 7.59 -5.44 3.27
N ASP A 29 8.90 -5.55 3.15
CA ASP A 29 9.88 -4.58 3.66
C ASP A 29 10.64 -3.85 2.55
N GLU A 30 10.61 -4.38 1.32
CA GLU A 30 11.26 -3.81 0.15
C GLU A 30 10.35 -3.88 -1.09
N VAL A 31 10.30 -2.79 -1.88
CA VAL A 31 9.65 -2.75 -3.20
C VAL A 31 10.65 -2.37 -4.28
N GLY A 32 10.72 -3.17 -5.35
CA GLY A 32 11.59 -2.93 -6.50
C GLY A 32 10.84 -2.86 -7.82
N PHE A 33 11.39 -2.12 -8.79
CA PHE A 33 10.88 -2.08 -10.16
C PHE A 33 11.79 -2.91 -11.07
N ILE A 34 11.25 -3.94 -11.68
CA ILE A 34 12.03 -4.99 -12.36
C ILE A 34 11.72 -4.96 -13.86
N HIS A 35 12.74 -4.99 -14.70
CA HIS A 35 12.51 -5.15 -16.14
C HIS A 35 12.03 -6.58 -16.44
N PRO A 36 11.04 -6.80 -17.33
CA PRO A 36 10.50 -8.14 -17.60
C PRO A 36 11.57 -9.21 -17.87
N SER A 37 12.67 -8.84 -18.55
CA SER A 37 13.79 -9.76 -18.85
C SER A 37 14.56 -10.26 -17.62
N GLN A 38 14.42 -9.61 -16.46
CA GLN A 38 15.13 -9.94 -15.22
C GLN A 38 14.36 -10.94 -14.35
N PHE A 39 13.06 -11.18 -14.62
CA PHE A 39 12.23 -12.11 -13.84
C PHE A 39 12.77 -13.54 -13.87
N ALA A 40 13.22 -14.02 -15.04
CA ALA A 40 13.79 -15.35 -15.18
C ALA A 40 15.09 -15.52 -14.36
N THR A 41 15.96 -14.51 -14.37
CA THR A 41 17.20 -14.50 -13.60
C THR A 41 16.93 -14.52 -12.10
N LEU A 42 16.01 -13.67 -11.62
CA LEU A 42 15.64 -13.64 -10.20
C LEU A 42 15.06 -14.97 -9.74
N ASN A 43 14.24 -15.63 -10.57
CA ASN A 43 13.70 -16.96 -10.27
C ASN A 43 14.77 -18.05 -10.26
N ALA A 44 15.79 -17.95 -11.12
CA ALA A 44 16.90 -18.91 -11.16
C ALA A 44 17.83 -18.78 -9.95
N GLU A 45 18.19 -17.55 -9.58
CA GLU A 45 18.97 -17.25 -8.37
C GLU A 45 18.22 -17.72 -7.11
N ALA A 46 16.92 -17.46 -7.08
CA ALA A 46 15.98 -17.93 -6.07
C ALA A 46 15.89 -19.46 -5.95
N GLY A 47 15.89 -20.18 -7.08
CA GLY A 47 15.80 -21.64 -7.13
C GLY A 47 17.10 -22.37 -6.77
N SER A 48 18.24 -21.69 -6.82
CA SER A 48 19.55 -22.28 -6.51
C SER A 48 19.81 -22.53 -5.01
N SER A 49 18.98 -21.97 -4.12
CA SER A 49 19.17 -22.02 -2.67
C SER A 49 18.35 -23.09 -1.92
N LEU A 50 17.60 -23.98 -2.57
CA LEU A 50 16.74 -24.97 -1.89
C LEU A 50 16.98 -26.41 -2.37
N THR A 51 18.02 -27.04 -1.84
CA THR A 51 18.02 -28.49 -1.57
C THR A 51 17.76 -28.73 -0.09
N THR A 52 16.57 -28.41 0.41
CA THR A 52 16.00 -29.09 1.58
C THR A 52 14.50 -28.96 1.54
N SER A 53 13.86 -30.11 1.48
CA SER A 53 12.46 -30.38 1.76
C SER A 53 11.93 -29.57 2.95
N ASP A 54 10.88 -28.79 2.72
CA ASP A 54 9.73 -28.74 3.62
C ASP A 54 8.51 -28.21 2.88
N SER A 55 7.54 -29.11 2.70
CA SER A 55 6.26 -28.85 2.08
C SER A 55 5.34 -28.16 3.08
N ASN A 56 5.16 -26.83 2.97
CA ASN A 56 3.92 -26.11 3.34
C ASN A 56 3.97 -24.57 3.22
N SER A 57 4.90 -23.99 2.48
CA SER A 57 4.80 -22.56 2.12
C SER A 57 3.82 -22.40 0.95
N LEU A 58 2.87 -21.48 1.14
CA LEU A 58 1.88 -21.01 0.18
C LEU A 58 2.37 -21.19 -1.26
N GLN A 59 1.59 -21.93 -2.05
CA GLN A 59 1.78 -22.08 -3.49
C GLN A 59 2.24 -20.74 -4.05
N CYS A 60 3.51 -20.67 -4.46
CA CYS A 60 3.92 -19.72 -5.46
C CYS A 60 2.87 -19.86 -6.56
N ILE A 61 2.21 -18.77 -6.92
CA ILE A 61 1.32 -18.79 -8.06
C ILE A 61 2.21 -19.27 -9.21
N ASP A 62 2.04 -20.55 -9.59
CA ASP A 62 2.75 -21.21 -10.68
C ASP A 62 2.24 -20.55 -11.96
N VAL A 63 2.72 -19.34 -12.23
CA VAL A 63 2.54 -18.64 -13.50
C VAL A 63 3.51 -19.31 -14.46
N ALA A 64 3.09 -20.44 -15.01
CA ALA A 64 3.76 -21.19 -16.07
C ALA A 64 3.85 -20.43 -17.41
N ASN A 65 3.96 -19.11 -17.39
CA ASN A 65 4.24 -18.21 -18.52
C ASN A 65 5.11 -17.05 -18.01
N GLN A 66 6.40 -17.32 -17.83
CA GLN A 66 7.40 -16.39 -17.27
C GLN A 66 7.60 -15.10 -18.10
N GLU A 67 7.11 -15.04 -19.34
CA GLU A 67 7.26 -13.87 -20.22
C GLU A 67 6.32 -12.70 -19.86
N ASN A 68 5.28 -12.92 -19.04
CA ASN A 68 4.26 -11.90 -18.71
C ASN A 68 4.00 -11.75 -17.19
N ALA A 69 4.96 -12.10 -16.33
CA ALA A 69 4.78 -11.93 -14.89
C ALA A 69 4.73 -10.44 -14.50
N SER A 70 3.57 -9.98 -14.02
CA SER A 70 3.36 -8.60 -13.56
C SER A 70 4.04 -8.30 -12.23
N PHE A 71 4.10 -9.30 -11.35
CA PHE A 71 4.59 -9.19 -9.98
C PHE A 71 5.52 -10.35 -9.64
N TRP A 72 6.52 -10.07 -8.81
CA TRP A 72 7.42 -11.05 -8.20
C TRP A 72 7.35 -10.85 -6.68
N VAL A 73 7.16 -11.92 -5.92
CA VAL A 73 7.05 -11.84 -4.46
C VAL A 73 7.88 -12.96 -3.86
N ARG A 74 8.86 -12.61 -3.02
CA ARG A 74 9.68 -13.59 -2.30
C ARG A 74 10.40 -12.95 -1.13
N ASP A 75 10.54 -13.68 -0.03
CA ASP A 75 11.30 -13.22 1.15
C ASP A 75 10.88 -11.82 1.61
N HIS A 76 9.58 -11.54 1.60
CA HIS A 76 8.99 -10.22 1.90
C HIS A 76 9.42 -9.07 0.97
N LYS A 77 9.98 -9.39 -0.20
CA LYS A 77 10.31 -8.43 -1.25
C LYS A 77 9.30 -8.49 -2.37
N LEU A 78 8.87 -7.31 -2.82
CA LEU A 78 7.89 -7.15 -3.88
C LEU A 78 8.53 -6.49 -5.11
N GLY A 79 8.63 -7.26 -6.18
CA GLY A 79 9.02 -6.80 -7.51
C GLY A 79 7.81 -6.44 -8.37
N ILE A 80 7.76 -5.23 -8.91
CA ILE A 80 6.74 -4.78 -9.86
C ILE A 80 7.37 -4.67 -11.24
N SER A 81 6.79 -5.33 -12.23
CA SER A 81 7.33 -5.29 -13.57
C SER A 81 7.16 -3.91 -14.21
N THR A 82 8.19 -3.38 -14.85
CA THR A 82 8.15 -2.02 -15.44
C THR A 82 7.10 -1.90 -16.56
N HIS A 83 6.75 -3.01 -17.23
CA HIS A 83 5.74 -3.01 -18.28
C HIS A 83 4.31 -2.76 -17.76
N VAL A 84 4.02 -3.12 -16.50
CA VAL A 84 2.71 -2.90 -15.88
C VAL A 84 2.59 -1.60 -15.09
N LEU A 85 3.70 -0.89 -14.88
CA LEU A 85 3.75 0.26 -13.97
C LEU A 85 2.76 1.37 -14.34
N LEU A 86 2.71 1.79 -15.61
CA LEU A 86 1.81 2.85 -16.05
C LEU A 86 0.33 2.41 -16.02
N PRO A 87 -0.06 1.24 -16.55
CA PRO A 87 -1.40 0.68 -16.38
C PRO A 87 -1.85 0.60 -14.91
N LEU A 88 -1.01 0.03 -14.05
CA LEU A 88 -1.29 -0.16 -12.63
C LEU A 88 -1.45 1.19 -11.91
N TYR A 89 -0.57 2.16 -12.19
CA TYR A 89 -0.70 3.51 -11.65
C TYR A 89 -2.02 4.17 -12.04
N LYS A 90 -2.42 4.06 -13.32
CA LYS A 90 -3.71 4.62 -13.79
C LYS A 90 -4.88 3.98 -13.05
N ALA A 91 -4.86 2.66 -12.90
CA ALA A 91 -5.89 1.92 -12.16
C ALA A 91 -5.97 2.35 -10.70
N ALA A 92 -4.83 2.33 -9.99
CA ALA A 92 -4.73 2.72 -8.59
C ALA A 92 -5.19 4.16 -8.37
N LYS A 93 -4.76 5.08 -9.24
CA LYS A 93 -5.18 6.49 -9.18
C LYS A 93 -6.68 6.64 -9.38
N HIS A 94 -7.25 5.96 -10.37
CA HIS A 94 -8.69 6.02 -10.63
C HIS A 94 -9.50 5.46 -9.44
N ALA A 95 -9.11 4.29 -8.92
CA ALA A 95 -9.75 3.66 -7.77
C ALA A 95 -9.67 4.54 -6.51
N PHE A 96 -8.49 5.10 -6.23
CA PHE A 96 -8.29 6.04 -5.12
C PHE A 96 -9.16 7.29 -5.26
N MET A 97 -9.16 7.94 -6.42
CA MET A 97 -9.96 9.15 -6.64
C MET A 97 -11.47 8.86 -6.54
N SER A 98 -11.92 7.71 -7.04
CA SER A 98 -13.32 7.27 -6.91
C SER A 98 -13.71 7.05 -5.44
N ALA A 99 -12.88 6.33 -4.67
CA ALA A 99 -13.12 6.12 -3.24
C ALA A 99 -13.08 7.44 -2.45
N LEU A 100 -12.18 8.36 -2.80
CA LEU A 100 -12.08 9.66 -2.16
C LEU A 100 -13.30 10.54 -2.42
N VAL A 101 -13.86 10.52 -3.63
CA VAL A 101 -15.12 11.22 -3.94
C VAL A 101 -16.26 10.64 -3.12
N GLN A 102 -16.37 9.32 -3.05
CA GLN A 102 -17.40 8.64 -2.24
C GLN A 102 -17.29 9.00 -0.75
N HIS A 103 -16.06 9.05 -0.22
CA HIS A 103 -15.81 9.47 1.17
C HIS A 103 -16.29 10.90 1.44
N LYS A 104 -15.97 11.85 0.55
CA LYS A 104 -16.39 13.25 0.69
C LYS A 104 -17.90 13.45 0.60
N VAL A 105 -18.56 12.68 -0.27
CA VAL A 105 -20.04 12.68 -0.40
C VAL A 105 -20.66 12.16 0.89
N LEU A 106 -20.09 11.11 1.49
CA LEU A 106 -20.59 10.56 2.75
C LEU A 106 -20.37 11.52 3.93
N GLU A 107 -19.25 12.24 4.00
CA GLU A 107 -18.98 13.22 5.07
C GLU A 107 -19.90 14.44 5.05
N ASN A 108 -20.48 14.78 3.90
CA ASN A 108 -21.42 15.89 3.74
C ASN A 108 -22.80 15.37 3.30
N PRO A 109 -23.50 14.56 4.12
CA PRO A 109 -24.84 14.13 3.79
C PRO A 109 -25.73 15.36 3.88
N LEU A 110 -26.22 15.85 2.74
CA LEU A 110 -27.27 16.87 2.69
C LEU A 110 -28.36 16.47 3.70
N GLU A 111 -28.72 17.43 4.55
CA GLU A 111 -29.66 17.26 5.67
C GLU A 111 -30.91 16.50 5.22
N THR A 112 -30.99 15.20 5.50
CA THR A 112 -32.22 14.44 5.27
C THR A 112 -32.38 13.34 6.33
N SER A 113 -33.37 13.58 7.18
CA SER A 113 -34.11 12.65 8.04
C SER A 113 -33.38 12.05 9.26
N GLY A 114 -33.87 12.46 10.44
CA GLY A 114 -33.41 12.04 11.76
C GLY A 114 -33.92 10.65 12.16
N ASP A 115 -33.41 9.60 11.51
CA ASP A 115 -33.64 8.22 11.92
C ASP A 115 -32.36 7.58 12.46
N LYS A 116 -32.40 7.14 13.73
CA LYS A 116 -31.24 6.57 14.45
C LYS A 116 -30.76 5.22 13.88
N SER A 117 -31.60 4.50 13.13
CA SER A 117 -31.21 3.30 12.39
C SER A 117 -30.21 3.61 11.27
N ASN A 118 -30.27 4.82 10.70
CA ASN A 118 -29.32 5.27 9.68
C ASN A 118 -27.91 5.49 10.24
N LEU A 119 -27.73 5.76 11.54
CA LEU A 119 -26.41 6.07 12.12
C LEU A 119 -25.44 4.88 12.12
N LEU A 120 -25.93 3.68 12.47
CA LEU A 120 -25.11 2.46 12.46
C LEU A 120 -24.79 2.02 11.02
N GLN A 121 -25.78 2.11 10.13
CA GLN A 121 -25.58 1.83 8.71
C GLN A 121 -24.62 2.84 8.06
N PHE A 122 -24.74 4.12 8.41
CA PHE A 122 -23.84 5.18 7.98
C PHE A 122 -22.42 4.98 8.52
N SER A 123 -22.25 4.60 9.79
CA SER A 123 -20.94 4.28 10.37
C SER A 123 -20.28 3.08 9.69
N SER A 124 -21.04 2.00 9.44
CA SER A 124 -20.53 0.81 8.72
C SER A 124 -20.14 1.12 7.27
N SER A 125 -20.94 1.93 6.56
CA SER A 125 -20.64 2.41 5.21
C SER A 125 -19.42 3.31 5.19
N CYS A 126 -19.29 4.22 6.18
CA CYS A 126 -18.13 5.08 6.36
C CYS A 126 -16.85 4.27 6.53
N ASN A 127 -16.86 3.29 7.45
CA ASN A 127 -15.71 2.42 7.68
C ASN A 127 -15.34 1.62 6.41
N SER A 128 -16.33 1.15 5.65
CA SER A 128 -16.10 0.47 4.37
C SER A 128 -15.48 1.39 3.31
N ILE A 129 -15.88 2.65 3.24
CA ILE A 129 -15.32 3.61 2.27
C ILE A 129 -13.93 4.07 2.71
N GLU A 130 -13.74 4.38 3.98
CA GLU A 130 -12.43 4.71 4.55
C GLU A 130 -11.43 3.58 4.30
N SER A 131 -11.84 2.31 4.51
CA SER A 131 -11.03 1.14 4.19
C SER A 131 -10.61 1.11 2.71
N LYS A 132 -11.52 1.40 1.77
CA LYS A 132 -11.19 1.51 0.34
C LYS A 132 -10.21 2.63 0.05
N VAL A 133 -10.38 3.80 0.67
CA VAL A 133 -9.43 4.92 0.53
C VAL A 133 -8.05 4.51 1.04
N MET A 134 -7.97 3.84 2.20
CA MET A 134 -6.70 3.35 2.77
C MET A 134 -6.06 2.28 1.88
N ARG A 135 -6.85 1.36 1.31
CA ARG A 135 -6.37 0.29 0.43
C ARG A 135 -5.82 0.85 -0.89
N HIS A 136 -6.62 1.64 -1.61
CA HIS A 136 -6.21 2.19 -2.91
C HIS A 136 -5.09 3.24 -2.77
N SER A 137 -5.06 4.01 -1.66
CA SER A 137 -3.95 4.94 -1.40
C SER A 137 -2.63 4.22 -1.12
N ARG A 138 -2.66 3.07 -0.44
CA ARG A 138 -1.46 2.23 -0.23
C ARG A 138 -0.88 1.81 -1.58
N ALA A 139 -1.71 1.25 -2.45
CA ALA A 139 -1.30 0.86 -3.79
C ALA A 139 -0.75 2.05 -4.60
N LEU A 140 -1.46 3.18 -4.60
CA LEU A 140 -1.04 4.37 -5.35
C LEU A 140 0.29 4.96 -4.87
N ILE A 141 0.50 5.03 -3.56
CA ILE A 141 1.72 5.60 -2.97
C ILE A 141 2.94 4.71 -3.28
N LEU A 142 2.79 3.38 -3.25
CA LEU A 142 3.88 2.47 -3.64
C LEU A 142 4.32 2.67 -5.10
N LEU A 143 3.42 3.13 -5.97
CA LEU A 143 3.70 3.42 -7.38
C LEU A 143 4.13 4.87 -7.61
N SER A 144 3.74 5.80 -6.72
CA SER A 144 3.99 7.24 -6.81
C SER A 144 4.07 7.82 -5.39
N CYS A 145 5.26 7.74 -4.78
CA CYS A 145 5.47 8.07 -3.37
C CYS A 145 5.16 9.52 -3.02
N ASP A 146 5.25 10.45 -3.97
CA ASP A 146 5.01 11.88 -3.72
C ASP A 146 3.57 12.32 -4.00
N PHE A 147 2.62 11.38 -4.12
CA PHE A 147 1.21 11.70 -4.32
C PHE A 147 0.57 12.27 -3.03
N GLY A 148 0.81 13.55 -2.75
CA GLY A 148 0.46 14.21 -1.49
C GLY A 148 -1.01 14.14 -1.10
N THR A 149 -1.95 14.12 -2.06
CA THR A 149 -3.37 13.93 -1.77
C THR A 149 -3.65 12.59 -1.09
N ALA A 150 -2.97 11.52 -1.51
CA ALA A 150 -3.13 10.19 -0.91
C ALA A 150 -2.63 10.19 0.53
N TRP A 151 -1.44 10.73 0.79
CA TRP A 151 -0.92 10.89 2.15
C TRP A 151 -1.87 11.70 3.05
N ASN A 152 -2.38 12.82 2.56
CA ASN A 152 -3.29 13.67 3.33
C ASN A 152 -4.64 12.96 3.61
N SER A 153 -5.17 12.18 2.67
CA SER A 153 -6.35 11.35 2.89
C SER A 153 -6.12 10.31 3.98
N ARG A 154 -4.96 9.66 4.00
CA ARG A 154 -4.59 8.74 5.08
C ARG A 154 -4.52 9.45 6.43
N LYS A 155 -3.83 10.59 6.52
CA LYS A 155 -3.78 11.40 7.76
C LYS A 155 -5.16 11.72 8.30
N LEU A 156 -6.09 12.13 7.42
CA LEU A 156 -7.47 12.43 7.81
C LEU A 156 -8.16 11.21 8.42
N ILE A 157 -8.12 10.05 7.75
CA ILE A 157 -8.79 8.82 8.19
C ILE A 157 -8.16 8.30 9.49
N VAL A 158 -6.84 8.19 9.55
CA VAL A 158 -6.10 7.72 10.74
C VAL A 158 -6.37 8.63 11.94
N SER A 159 -6.48 9.94 11.73
CA SER A 159 -6.84 10.91 12.77
C SER A 159 -8.26 10.75 13.29
N LYS A 160 -9.19 10.14 12.54
CA LYS A 160 -10.53 9.85 13.07
C LYS A 160 -10.54 8.55 13.84
N GLN A 161 -9.86 7.53 13.32
CA GLN A 161 -9.80 6.19 13.92
C GLN A 161 -9.12 6.21 15.29
N GLN A 162 -8.07 7.02 15.46
CA GLN A 162 -7.38 7.23 16.74
C GLN A 162 -6.82 5.95 17.40
N HIS A 163 -6.78 4.81 16.69
CA HIS A 163 -6.22 3.54 17.16
C HIS A 163 -4.70 3.52 17.05
N MET A 164 -4.03 3.01 18.10
CA MET A 164 -2.56 2.96 18.14
C MET A 164 -1.97 2.08 17.04
N SER A 165 -2.58 0.92 16.77
CA SER A 165 -2.16 0.00 15.71
C SER A 165 -2.08 0.71 14.36
N THR A 166 -3.08 1.52 14.02
CA THR A 166 -3.11 2.26 12.74
C THR A 166 -1.93 3.22 12.61
N PHE A 167 -1.49 3.87 13.69
CA PHE A 167 -0.29 4.73 13.62
C PHE A 167 0.99 3.91 13.40
N ILE A 168 1.11 2.73 14.01
CA ILE A 168 2.24 1.84 13.78
C ILE A 168 2.24 1.34 12.33
N ASP A 169 1.08 0.97 11.79
CA ASP A 169 0.92 0.56 10.39
C ASP A 169 1.37 1.69 9.44
N GLU A 170 1.06 2.95 9.74
CA GLU A 170 1.54 4.10 8.95
C GLU A 170 3.06 4.33 9.05
N LEU A 171 3.69 4.05 10.21
CA LEU A 171 5.15 4.09 10.34
C LEU A 171 5.81 2.98 9.53
N LEU A 172 5.29 1.76 9.58
CA LEU A 172 5.79 0.66 8.77
C LEU A 172 5.63 0.97 7.28
N PHE A 173 4.45 1.44 6.88
CA PHE A 173 4.17 1.77 5.50
C PHE A 173 5.06 2.88 4.94
N SER A 174 5.27 3.97 5.68
CA SER A 174 6.19 5.02 5.26
C SER A 174 7.66 4.57 5.29
N GLY A 175 8.03 3.60 6.13
CA GLY A 175 9.35 2.95 6.11
C GLY A 175 9.55 2.15 4.82
N LEU A 176 8.55 1.36 4.43
CA LEU A 176 8.54 0.64 3.15
C LEU A 176 8.71 1.60 1.96
N VAL A 177 8.06 2.77 1.98
CA VAL A 177 8.24 3.79 0.92
C VAL A 177 9.68 4.32 0.88
N LEU A 178 10.30 4.54 2.05
CA LEU A 178 11.67 5.02 2.14
C LEU A 178 12.71 3.98 1.70
N SER A 179 12.39 2.68 1.78
CA SER A 179 13.30 1.61 1.32
C SER A 179 13.72 1.77 -0.14
N TYR A 180 12.80 2.23 -1.01
CA TYR A 180 13.06 2.43 -2.44
C TYR A 180 13.09 3.91 -2.86
N SER A 181 12.60 4.82 -2.01
CA SER A 181 12.59 6.28 -2.25
C SER A 181 13.07 7.04 -1.00
N PRO A 182 14.36 6.94 -0.64
CA PRO A 182 14.90 7.47 0.61
C PRO A 182 14.81 9.01 0.72
N LYS A 183 14.64 9.70 -0.42
CA LYS A 183 14.53 11.16 -0.53
C LYS A 183 13.09 11.67 -0.62
N SER A 184 12.07 10.82 -0.45
CA SER A 184 10.66 11.27 -0.52
C SER A 184 10.32 12.19 0.65
N GLU A 185 10.15 13.49 0.36
CA GLU A 185 9.74 14.48 1.36
C GLU A 185 8.34 14.17 1.92
N GLN A 186 7.44 13.61 1.09
CA GLN A 186 6.10 13.25 1.55
C GLN A 186 6.13 12.13 2.60
N ALA A 187 6.98 11.10 2.38
CA ALA A 187 7.16 10.01 3.34
C ALA A 187 7.73 10.54 4.66
N TRP A 188 8.79 11.36 4.62
CA TRP A 188 9.37 11.98 5.83
C TRP A 188 8.39 12.91 6.56
N CYS A 189 7.66 13.75 5.82
CA CYS A 189 6.60 14.58 6.37
C CYS A 189 5.52 13.75 7.08
N HIS A 190 5.12 12.62 6.47
CA HIS A 190 4.14 11.71 7.05
C HIS A 190 4.66 11.05 8.32
N ARG A 191 5.89 10.52 8.31
CA ARG A 191 6.55 9.94 9.51
C ARG A 191 6.57 10.92 10.68
N ARG A 192 7.07 12.14 10.46
CA ARG A 192 7.11 13.18 11.50
C ARG A 192 5.72 13.46 12.08
N TRP A 193 4.70 13.48 11.23
CA TRP A 193 3.31 13.63 11.66
C TRP A 193 2.84 12.44 12.51
N VAL A 194 3.09 11.20 12.07
CA VAL A 194 2.70 9.99 12.81
C VAL A 194 3.38 9.91 14.19
N ILE A 195 4.70 10.14 14.26
CA ILE A 195 5.46 10.16 15.52
C ILE A 195 4.86 11.18 16.49
N LYS A 196 4.54 12.38 15.99
CA LYS A 196 3.88 13.42 16.80
C LYS A 196 2.54 12.95 17.34
N MET A 197 1.73 12.24 16.55
CA MET A 197 0.45 11.70 17.00
C MET A 197 0.63 10.60 18.06
N ILE A 198 1.63 9.73 17.92
CA ILE A 198 1.91 8.68 18.91
C ILE A 198 2.43 9.29 20.22
N ALA A 199 3.33 10.28 20.14
CA ALA A 199 3.90 10.97 21.30
C ALA A 199 2.82 11.64 22.18
N GLN A 200 1.73 12.12 21.56
CA GLN A 200 0.59 12.68 22.29
C GLN A 200 -0.24 11.63 23.05
N LYS A 201 -0.12 10.35 22.67
CA LYS A 201 -0.95 9.24 23.15
C LYS A 201 -0.23 8.27 24.06
N CYS A 202 1.11 8.20 24.02
CA CYS A 202 1.88 7.17 24.70
C CYS A 202 3.19 7.70 25.27
N SER A 203 3.59 7.16 26.42
CA SER A 203 4.89 7.38 27.04
C SER A 203 6.03 6.56 26.42
N ALA A 204 5.74 5.62 25.50
CA ALA A 204 6.73 4.79 24.78
C ALA A 204 7.50 5.56 23.68
N LEU A 205 7.62 6.88 23.82
CA LEU A 205 8.27 7.77 22.86
C LEU A 205 9.75 7.40 22.65
N GLU A 206 10.44 6.95 23.69
CA GLU A 206 11.87 6.61 23.62
C GLU A 206 12.14 5.43 22.67
N GLU A 207 11.30 4.39 22.67
CA GLU A 207 11.47 3.24 21.77
C GLU A 207 11.22 3.64 20.31
N ILE A 208 10.24 4.51 20.07
CA ILE A 208 9.93 5.02 18.72
C ILE A 208 11.07 5.89 18.20
N VAL A 209 11.60 6.78 19.04
CA VAL A 209 12.75 7.62 18.68
C VAL A 209 13.99 6.77 18.38
N ARG A 210 14.24 5.72 19.17
CA ARG A 210 15.33 4.76 18.89
C ARG A 210 15.15 4.09 17.52
N LYS A 211 13.96 3.53 17.24
CA LYS A 211 13.65 2.90 15.95
C LYS A 211 13.77 3.87 14.77
N GLU A 212 13.41 5.14 14.96
CA GLU A 212 13.63 6.18 13.94
C GLU A 212 15.10 6.48 13.71
N SER A 213 15.92 6.54 14.78
CA SER A 213 17.37 6.72 14.65
C SER A 213 17.99 5.59 13.83
N GLU A 214 17.62 4.35 14.14
CA GLU A 214 18.08 3.16 13.41
C GLU A 214 17.67 3.21 11.93
N LEU A 215 16.44 3.62 11.62
CA LEU A 215 16.00 3.78 10.24
C LEU A 215 16.80 4.86 9.49
N VAL A 216 17.07 6.00 10.13
CA VAL A 216 17.85 7.08 9.52
C VAL A 216 19.28 6.63 9.24
N GLU A 217 19.90 5.89 10.17
CA GLU A 217 21.22 5.29 9.98
C GLU A 217 21.21 4.31 8.80
N GLN A 218 20.25 3.38 8.75
CA GLN A 218 20.10 2.44 7.64
C GLN A 218 19.93 3.12 6.28
N ILE A 219 19.15 4.20 6.21
CA ILE A 219 18.94 4.94 4.96
C ILE A 219 20.21 5.73 4.55
N ALA A 220 20.99 6.24 5.51
CA ALA A 220 22.18 7.02 5.24
C ALA A 220 23.38 6.18 4.77
N GLU A 221 23.37 4.88 5.04
CA GLU A 221 24.41 3.93 4.62
C GLU A 221 24.23 3.41 3.17
N VAL A 222 23.14 3.79 2.49
CA VAL A 222 22.83 3.46 1.07
C VAL A 222 23.30 4.56 0.13
#